data_AF-A0AAV6DJV0-F1
#
_entry.id   AF-A0AAV6DJV0-F1
#
_cell.length_a   1.000
_cell.length_b   1.000
_cell.length_c   1.000
_cell.angle_alpha   90.00
_cell.angle_beta   90.00
_cell.angle_gamma   90.00
#
_symmetry.space_group_name_H-M   'P 1'
#
loop_
_entity.id
_entity.type
_entity.pdbx_description
1 polymer ?
#
loop_
_entity_poly.entity_id
_entity_poly.type
_entity_poly.pdbx_seq_one_letter_code
_entity_poly.pdbx_strand_id
1 'polypeptide(L)'
;MSLVPRVVVRRWLEVMLAVVSIAMLYLNAYPQSMPRALDLSNDANLSLGDWVFRGMAFGLLGIWGFSGLVVLFFLLYSPIYLVNKIPHLVGKGGWLDKREVRFYLACFALVCLLVTLFAHSVDAAAILFVVLAGFGPLVWRLLV
;
A
#
# COMPACT_ATOMS: atom_id res chain seq x y z
N MET A 1 2.15 20.27 -21.68
CA MET A 1 2.93 19.57 -20.63
C MET A 1 3.37 18.22 -21.18
N SER A 2 4.66 17.99 -21.35
CA SER A 2 5.19 16.78 -22.00
C SER A 2 4.81 15.52 -21.20
N LEU A 3 4.59 14.40 -21.89
CA LEU A 3 4.21 13.11 -21.27
C LEU A 3 5.37 12.48 -20.46
N VAL A 4 6.61 12.86 -20.78
CA VAL A 4 7.86 12.35 -20.17
C VAL A 4 7.95 12.61 -18.65
N PRO A 5 7.75 13.84 -18.13
CA PRO A 5 7.81 14.08 -16.69
C PRO A 5 6.80 13.25 -15.90
N ARG A 6 5.61 12.98 -16.43
CA ARG A 6 4.57 12.22 -15.72
C ARG A 6 4.97 10.75 -15.52
N VAL A 7 5.57 10.12 -16.52
CA VAL A 7 6.02 8.71 -16.45
C VAL A 7 7.20 8.59 -15.49
N VAL A 8 8.14 9.54 -15.54
CA VAL A 8 9.33 9.54 -14.67
C VAL A 8 8.92 9.73 -13.21
N VAL A 9 8.12 10.75 -12.90
CA VAL A 9 7.65 11.03 -11.53
C VAL A 9 6.87 9.84 -10.97
N ARG A 10 6.00 9.21 -11.78
CA ARG A 10 5.27 8.02 -11.37
C ARG A 10 6.20 6.87 -11.00
N ARG A 11 7.20 6.56 -11.85
CA ARG A 11 8.16 5.47 -11.56
C ARG A 11 8.95 5.74 -10.30
N TRP A 12 9.35 6.99 -10.07
CA TRP A 12 10.01 7.38 -8.83
C TRP A 12 9.14 7.14 -7.60
N LEU A 13 7.85 7.50 -7.65
CA LEU A 13 6.91 7.21 -6.57
C LEU A 13 6.75 5.70 -6.34
N GLU A 14 6.64 4.90 -7.40
CA GLU A 14 6.56 3.43 -7.32
C GLU A 14 7.78 2.84 -6.58
N VAL A 15 8.99 3.31 -6.92
CA VAL A 15 10.23 2.87 -6.28
C VAL A 15 10.31 3.35 -4.83
N MET A 16 10.00 4.62 -4.56
CA MET A 16 10.07 5.18 -3.21
C MET A 16 9.10 4.47 -2.25
N LEU A 17 7.87 4.19 -2.67
CA LEU A 17 6.89 3.46 -1.86
C LEU A 17 7.37 2.04 -1.52
N ALA A 18 7.96 1.33 -2.49
CA ALA A 18 8.54 0.01 -2.26
C ALA A 18 9.71 0.05 -1.27
N VAL A 19 10.62 1.03 -1.43
CA VAL A 19 11.75 1.23 -0.50
C VAL A 19 11.25 1.53 0.91
N VAL A 20 10.23 2.39 1.06
CA VAL A 20 9.64 2.71 2.37
C VAL A 20 9.00 1.47 3.01
N SER A 21 8.27 0.65 2.24
CA SER A 21 7.76 -0.63 2.76
C SER A 21 8.86 -1.57 3.25
N ILE A 22 9.93 -1.73 2.48
CA ILE A 22 11.07 -2.57 2.88
C ILE A 22 11.73 -2.00 4.15
N ALA A 23 11.92 -0.69 4.22
CA ALA A 23 12.46 -0.03 5.40
C ALA A 23 11.58 -0.24 6.63
N MET A 24 10.25 -0.16 6.49
CA MET A 24 9.31 -0.43 7.58
C MET A 24 9.39 -1.89 8.06
N LEU A 25 9.46 -2.85 7.14
CA LEU A 25 9.64 -4.27 7.51
C LEU A 25 10.98 -4.50 8.22
N TYR A 26 12.05 -3.86 7.73
CA TYR A 26 13.38 -3.96 8.33
C TYR A 26 13.42 -3.37 9.74
N LEU A 27 12.89 -2.15 9.93
CA LEU A 27 12.85 -1.50 11.25
C LEU A 27 11.94 -2.23 12.24
N ASN A 28 10.87 -2.87 11.76
CA ASN A 28 10.03 -3.72 12.60
C ASN A 28 10.79 -4.99 13.04
N ALA A 29 11.56 -5.61 12.15
CA ALA A 29 12.35 -6.80 12.47
C ALA A 29 13.60 -6.48 13.32
N TYR A 30 14.17 -5.29 13.18
CA TYR A 30 15.38 -4.84 13.88
C TYR A 30 15.18 -3.45 14.51
N PRO A 31 14.39 -3.33 15.60
CA PRO A 31 14.11 -2.04 16.23
C PRO A 31 15.36 -1.28 16.70
N GLN A 32 16.42 -2.02 17.08
CA GLN A 32 17.72 -1.45 17.46
C GLN A 32 18.43 -0.70 16.33
N SER A 33 18.05 -0.93 15.07
CA SER A 33 18.58 -0.23 13.91
C SER A 33 17.84 1.08 13.62
N MET A 34 16.85 1.44 14.44
CA MET A 34 16.09 2.68 14.28
C MET A 34 17.00 3.90 14.46
N PRO A 35 17.05 4.83 13.48
CA PRO A 35 17.80 6.06 13.62
C PRO A 35 17.34 6.84 14.85
N ARG A 36 18.30 7.36 15.62
CA ARG A 36 18.04 8.20 16.79
C ARG A 36 17.06 9.35 16.49
N ALA A 37 17.15 9.94 15.30
CA ALA A 37 16.26 11.01 14.85
C ALA A 37 14.77 10.62 14.80
N LEU A 38 14.42 9.33 14.77
CA LEU A 38 13.05 8.83 14.80
C LEU A 38 12.60 8.43 16.21
N ASP A 39 13.51 8.35 17.17
CA ASP A 39 13.18 8.03 18.55
C ASP A 39 12.46 9.21 19.21
N LEU A 40 11.15 9.03 19.42
CA LEU A 40 10.25 10.03 20.00
C LEU A 40 10.50 10.25 21.51
N SER A 41 11.29 9.39 22.15
CA SER A 41 11.50 9.43 23.60
C SER A 41 12.63 10.37 24.03
N ASN A 42 13.49 10.82 23.11
CA ASN A 42 14.69 11.57 23.44
C ASN A 42 15.02 12.69 22.43
N ASP A 43 14.29 13.80 22.54
CA ASP A 43 14.49 15.00 21.71
C ASP A 43 15.67 15.88 22.18
N ALA A 44 16.22 15.63 23.37
CA ALA A 44 17.04 16.60 24.12
C ALA A 44 18.42 16.94 23.50
N ASN A 45 18.80 16.36 22.36
CA ASN A 45 20.11 16.59 21.72
C ASN A 45 20.08 16.35 20.20
N LEU A 46 18.94 16.57 19.54
CA LEU A 46 18.83 16.40 18.10
C LEU A 46 19.49 17.59 17.37
N SER A 47 20.34 17.29 16.40
CA SER A 47 20.92 18.30 15.51
C SER A 47 19.89 18.82 14.50
N LEU A 48 20.18 19.95 13.83
CA LEU A 48 19.34 20.43 12.72
C LEU A 48 19.18 19.35 11.63
N GLY A 49 20.23 18.58 11.36
CA GLY A 49 20.20 17.48 10.39
C GLY A 49 19.21 16.38 10.77
N ASP A 50 19.11 16.06 12.05
CA ASP A 50 18.17 15.07 12.57
C ASP A 50 16.71 15.53 12.40
N TRP A 51 16.43 16.81 12.64
CA TRP A 51 15.11 17.39 12.41
C TRP A 51 14.70 17.36 10.93
N VAL A 52 15.63 17.70 10.04
CA VAL A 52 15.39 17.63 8.59
C VAL A 52 15.14 16.18 8.16
N PHE A 53 15.96 15.24 8.63
CA PHE A 53 15.76 13.81 8.37
C PHE A 53 14.41 13.31 8.89
N ARG A 54 14.06 13.64 10.13
CA ARG A 54 12.79 13.27 10.76
C ARG A 54 11.60 13.79 9.95
N GLY A 55 11.63 15.08 9.56
CA GLY A 55 10.59 15.68 8.72
C GLY A 55 10.42 14.96 7.38
N MET A 56 11.53 14.64 6.70
CA MET A 56 11.50 13.89 5.45
C MET A 56 10.95 12.46 5.65
N ALA A 57 11.40 11.76 6.69
CA ALA A 57 10.96 10.41 7.01
C ALA A 57 9.45 10.36 7.30
N PHE A 58 8.94 11.25 8.17
CA PHE A 58 7.50 11.34 8.43
C PHE A 58 6.70 11.77 7.20
N GLY A 59 7.24 12.65 6.35
CA GLY A 59 6.63 13.00 5.07
C GLY A 59 6.47 11.79 4.16
N LEU A 60 7.53 10.97 4.02
CA LEU A 60 7.49 9.73 3.24
C LEU A 60 6.55 8.69 3.85
N LEU A 61 6.54 8.56 5.18
CA LEU A 61 5.59 7.70 5.90
C LEU A 61 4.15 8.16 5.69
N GLY A 62 3.88 9.46 5.60
CA GLY A 62 2.57 10.00 5.27
C GLY A 62 2.12 9.61 3.87
N ILE A 63 3.01 9.73 2.87
CA ILE A 63 2.73 9.31 1.49
C ILE A 63 2.48 7.80 1.42
N TRP A 64 3.31 7.01 2.10
CA TRP A 64 3.14 5.56 2.21
C TRP A 64 1.84 5.17 2.91
N GLY A 65 1.49 5.83 4.01
CA GLY A 65 0.25 5.62 4.74
C GLY A 65 -0.98 5.96 3.89
N PHE A 66 -0.91 7.03 3.10
CA PHE A 66 -1.96 7.38 2.14
C PHE A 66 -2.10 6.30 1.06
N SER A 67 -0.99 5.76 0.54
CA SER A 67 -1.03 4.59 -0.36
C SER A 67 -1.74 3.42 0.30
N GLY A 68 -1.40 3.13 1.57
CA GLY A 68 -2.07 2.14 2.41
C GLY A 68 -3.60 2.32 2.47
N LEU A 69 -4.08 3.55 2.66
CA LEU A 69 -5.52 3.86 2.68
C LEU A 69 -6.19 3.61 1.32
N VAL A 70 -5.51 3.94 0.22
CA VAL A 70 -6.02 3.65 -1.13
C VAL A 70 -6.12 2.14 -1.35
N VAL A 71 -5.12 1.36 -0.93
CA VAL A 71 -5.16 -0.11 -0.97
C VAL A 71 -6.39 -0.61 -0.21
N LEU A 72 -6.54 -0.15 1.03
CA LEU A 72 -7.59 -0.56 1.93
C LEU A 72 -8.97 -0.24 1.34
N PHE A 73 -9.14 0.93 0.74
CA PHE A 73 -10.38 1.31 0.05
C PHE A 73 -10.75 0.29 -1.04
N PHE A 74 -9.81 -0.07 -1.93
CA PHE A 74 -10.10 -1.03 -3.00
C PHE A 74 -10.39 -2.44 -2.47
N LEU A 75 -9.67 -2.87 -1.44
CA LEU A 75 -9.88 -4.14 -0.77
C LEU A 75 -11.30 -4.20 -0.19
N LEU A 76 -11.68 -3.22 0.64
CA LEU A 76 -13.00 -3.17 1.30
C LEU A 76 -14.15 -2.96 0.30
N TYR A 77 -13.91 -2.23 -0.79
CA TYR A 77 -14.92 -1.98 -1.80
C TYR A 77 -15.16 -3.20 -2.72
N SER A 78 -14.16 -4.07 -2.89
CA SER A 78 -14.25 -5.24 -3.77
C SER A 78 -15.45 -6.17 -3.55
N PRO A 79 -15.81 -6.61 -2.33
CA PRO A 79 -17.00 -7.45 -2.14
C PRO A 79 -18.29 -6.74 -2.56
N ILE A 80 -18.42 -5.46 -2.21
CA ILE A 80 -19.60 -4.64 -2.55
C ILE A 80 -19.72 -4.52 -4.08
N TYR A 81 -18.60 -4.24 -4.74
CA TYR A 81 -18.55 -4.15 -6.20
C TYR A 81 -18.97 -5.47 -6.86
N LEU A 82 -18.39 -6.59 -6.44
CA LEU A 82 -18.67 -7.91 -7.03
C LEU A 82 -20.12 -8.33 -6.84
N VAL A 83 -20.70 -8.12 -5.64
CA VAL A 83 -22.12 -8.40 -5.36
C VAL A 83 -23.03 -7.63 -6.32
N ASN A 84 -22.74 -6.34 -6.54
CA ASN A 84 -23.52 -5.51 -7.46
C ASN A 84 -23.37 -5.95 -8.94
N LYS A 85 -22.33 -6.70 -9.29
CA LYS A 85 -22.13 -7.24 -10.64
C LYS A 85 -22.67 -8.65 -10.86
N ILE A 86 -23.13 -9.36 -9.81
CA ILE A 86 -23.74 -10.69 -9.93
C ILE A 86 -24.84 -10.76 -11.01
N PRO A 87 -25.79 -9.80 -11.12
CA PRO A 87 -26.85 -9.88 -12.14
C PRO A 87 -26.32 -9.86 -13.58
N HIS A 88 -25.17 -9.23 -13.81
CA HIS A 88 -24.52 -9.17 -15.13
C HIS A 88 -23.89 -10.52 -15.49
N LEU A 89 -23.40 -11.27 -14.48
CA LEU A 89 -22.84 -12.61 -14.66
C LEU A 89 -23.92 -13.67 -14.93
N VAL A 90 -25.16 -13.44 -14.48
CA VAL A 90 -26.32 -14.33 -14.69
C VAL A 90 -27.10 -13.94 -15.96
N GLY A 91 -26.50 -13.13 -16.85
CA GLY A 91 -27.08 -12.78 -18.15
C GLY A 91 -28.23 -11.77 -18.12
N LYS A 92 -28.46 -11.10 -16.97
CA LYS A 92 -29.50 -10.07 -16.81
C LYS A 92 -28.97 -8.63 -16.87
N GLY A 93 -27.74 -8.42 -17.32
CA GLY A 93 -27.07 -7.12 -17.29
C GLY A 93 -26.44 -6.69 -18.61
N GLY A 94 -26.04 -5.42 -18.67
CA GLY A 94 -25.39 -4.80 -19.83
C GLY A 94 -23.90 -5.15 -19.98
N TRP A 95 -23.16 -4.28 -20.68
CA TRP A 95 -21.73 -4.46 -20.94
C TRP A 95 -20.91 -4.51 -19.64
N LEU A 96 -20.03 -5.49 -19.51
CA LEU A 96 -19.19 -5.73 -18.33
C LEU A 96 -17.72 -5.62 -18.73
N ASP A 97 -16.98 -4.69 -18.12
CA ASP A 97 -15.54 -4.59 -18.35
C ASP A 97 -14.82 -5.75 -17.64
N LYS A 98 -14.26 -6.66 -18.44
CA LYS A 98 -13.51 -7.83 -17.94
C LYS A 98 -12.29 -7.43 -17.12
N ARG A 99 -11.63 -6.31 -17.43
CA ARG A 99 -10.44 -5.85 -16.69
C ARG A 99 -10.83 -5.39 -15.29
N GLU A 100 -11.89 -4.61 -15.20
CA GLU A 100 -12.41 -4.12 -13.93
C GLU A 100 -12.86 -5.26 -13.00
N VAL A 101 -13.57 -6.26 -13.54
CA VAL A 101 -13.99 -7.44 -12.77
C VAL A 101 -12.79 -8.26 -12.30
N ARG A 102 -11.78 -8.48 -13.16
CA ARG A 102 -10.55 -9.19 -12.76
C ARG A 102 -9.82 -8.46 -11.65
N PHE A 103 -9.75 -7.14 -11.73
CA PHE A 103 -9.14 -6.31 -10.70
C PHE A 103 -9.85 -6.48 -9.34
N TYR A 104 -11.18 -6.36 -9.31
CA TYR A 104 -11.93 -6.54 -8.07
C TYR A 104 -11.95 -7.98 -7.55
N LEU A 105 -11.90 -8.98 -8.42
CA LEU A 105 -11.71 -10.38 -8.01
C LEU A 105 -10.35 -10.60 -7.33
N ALA A 106 -9.28 -10.01 -7.86
CA ALA A 106 -7.96 -10.08 -7.24
C ALA A 106 -7.94 -9.37 -5.88
N CYS A 107 -8.56 -8.19 -5.77
CA CYS A 107 -8.75 -7.50 -4.49
C CYS A 107 -9.53 -8.35 -3.48
N PHE A 108 -10.61 -9.00 -3.92
CA PHE A 108 -11.40 -9.87 -3.05
C PHE A 108 -10.60 -11.08 -2.57
N ALA A 109 -9.83 -11.73 -3.45
CA ALA A 109 -8.92 -12.81 -3.06
C ALA A 109 -7.86 -12.35 -2.06
N LEU A 110 -7.30 -11.14 -2.24
CA LEU A 110 -6.36 -10.54 -1.29
C LEU A 110 -7.02 -10.24 0.06
N VAL A 111 -8.28 -9.79 0.10
CA VAL A 111 -9.02 -9.63 1.36
C VAL A 111 -9.20 -10.97 2.05
N CYS A 112 -9.64 -12.01 1.34
CA CYS A 112 -9.77 -13.34 1.92
C CYS A 112 -8.45 -13.82 2.51
N LEU A 113 -7.34 -13.67 1.76
CA LEU A 113 -6.01 -14.01 2.25
C LEU A 113 -5.61 -13.21 3.49
N LEU A 114 -5.85 -11.89 3.51
CA LEU A 114 -5.57 -11.04 4.66
C LEU A 114 -6.38 -11.44 5.89
N VAL A 115 -7.67 -11.77 5.74
CA VAL A 115 -8.53 -12.22 6.84
C VAL A 115 -8.04 -13.58 7.36
N THR A 116 -7.72 -14.52 6.47
CA THR A 116 -7.16 -15.82 6.85
C THR A 116 -5.84 -15.66 7.59
N LEU A 117 -4.92 -14.83 7.07
CA LEU A 117 -3.66 -14.53 7.74
C LEU A 117 -3.91 -13.86 9.09
N PHE A 118 -4.80 -12.90 9.19
CA PHE A 118 -5.09 -12.20 10.45
C PHE A 118 -5.64 -13.16 11.53
N ALA A 119 -6.43 -14.16 11.13
CA ALA A 119 -6.93 -15.19 12.05
C ALA A 119 -5.83 -16.16 12.53
N HIS A 120 -4.75 -16.35 11.77
CA HIS A 120 -3.67 -17.28 12.11
C HIS A 120 -2.41 -16.60 12.69
N SER A 121 -2.06 -15.42 12.19
CA SER A 121 -0.89 -14.64 12.55
C SER A 121 -1.11 -13.17 12.16
N VAL A 122 -1.32 -12.34 13.18
CA VAL A 122 -1.46 -10.88 13.01
C VAL A 122 -0.22 -10.29 12.33
N ASP A 123 0.97 -10.80 12.65
CA ASP A 123 2.24 -10.35 12.06
C ASP A 123 2.30 -10.63 10.56
N ALA A 124 1.88 -11.83 10.11
CA ALA A 124 1.86 -12.16 8.70
C ALA A 124 0.87 -11.28 7.91
N ALA A 125 -0.30 -10.98 8.50
CA ALA A 125 -1.27 -10.07 7.91
C ALA A 125 -0.71 -8.64 7.82
N ALA A 126 -0.04 -8.16 8.86
CA ALA A 126 0.59 -6.84 8.88
C ALA A 126 1.71 -6.73 7.84
N ILE A 127 2.57 -7.76 7.72
CA ILE A 127 3.63 -7.81 6.70
C ILE A 127 3.03 -7.74 5.30
N LEU A 128 2.01 -8.56 5.01
CA LEU A 128 1.35 -8.55 3.70
C LEU A 128 0.74 -7.18 3.41
N PHE A 129 0.06 -6.56 4.38
CA PHE A 129 -0.52 -5.23 4.21
C PHE A 129 0.56 -4.17 3.94
N VAL A 130 1.68 -4.20 4.67
CA VAL A 130 2.81 -3.29 4.45
C VAL A 130 3.41 -3.46 3.05
N VAL A 131 3.52 -4.69 2.56
CA VAL A 131 3.95 -4.96 1.18
C VAL A 131 2.94 -4.40 0.18
N LEU A 132 1.64 -4.64 0.36
CA LEU A 132 0.62 -4.10 -0.53
C LEU A 132 0.60 -2.57 -0.55
N ALA A 133 0.84 -1.89 0.59
CA ALA A 133 0.91 -0.44 0.66
C ALA A 133 2.08 0.15 -0.17
N GLY A 134 3.22 -0.53 -0.24
CA GLY A 134 4.38 -0.07 -1.00
C GLY A 134 4.35 -0.48 -2.48
N PHE A 135 3.91 -1.70 -2.75
CA PHE A 135 3.93 -2.28 -4.09
C PHE A 135 2.59 -2.14 -4.84
N GLY A 136 1.58 -1.58 -4.18
CA GLY A 136 0.24 -1.44 -4.73
C GLY A 136 0.23 -0.89 -6.15
N PRO A 137 0.85 0.28 -6.44
CA PRO A 137 0.87 0.85 -7.80
C PRO A 137 1.42 -0.10 -8.88
N LEU A 138 2.36 -0.98 -8.53
CA LEU A 138 2.89 -2.01 -9.42
C LEU A 138 1.89 -3.16 -9.60
N VAL A 139 1.28 -3.62 -8.50
CA VAL A 139 0.25 -4.68 -8.52
C VAL A 139 -0.96 -4.23 -9.36
N TRP A 140 -1.43 -3.00 -9.18
CA TRP A 140 -2.54 -2.43 -9.96
C TRP A 140 -2.25 -2.41 -11.46
N ARG A 141 -1.01 -2.10 -11.86
CA ARG A 141 -0.60 -2.10 -13.28
C ARG A 141 -0.58 -3.49 -13.91
N LEU A 142 -0.32 -4.53 -13.14
CA LEU A 142 -0.29 -5.90 -13.66
C LEU A 142 -1.70 -6.47 -13.83
N LEU A 143 -2.67 -5.94 -13.10
CA LEU A 143 -4.06 -6.41 -13.08
C LEU A 143 -4.97 -5.70 -14.10
N VAL A 144 -4.62 -4.49 -14.53
CA VAL A 144 -5.41 -3.60 -15.43
C VAL A 144 -4.74 -3.42 -16.79
#